data_AF-A0A177MHS8-F1
#
_entry.id   AF-A0A177MHS8-F1
#
_cell.length_a   1.000
_cell.length_b   1.000
_cell.length_c   1.000
_cell.angle_alpha   90.00
_cell.angle_beta   90.00
_cell.angle_gamma   90.00
#
_symmetry.space_group_name_H-M   'P 1'
#
loop_
_entity.id
_entity.type
_entity.pdbx_description
1 polymer ?
#
loop_
_entity_poly.entity_id
_entity_poly.type
_entity_poly.pdbx_seq_one_letter_code
_entity_poly.pdbx_strand_id
1 'polypeptide(L)' 'MLDESQLPVYVQYLCYLHSAPGMWEHYSGYVEVYAPKTATDSEVFEKAVQTLSRSSFPDRPSLSSWVLEHIERA' A
#
# COMPACT_ATOMS: atom_id res chain seq x y z
N MET A 1 29.74 -8.69 -15.14
CA MET A 1 29.86 -7.90 -13.90
C MET A 1 28.45 -7.40 -13.60
N LEU A 2 27.78 -7.96 -12.60
CA LEU A 2 26.51 -7.40 -12.13
C LEU A 2 26.87 -6.10 -11.44
N ASP A 3 26.35 -4.99 -11.94
CA ASP A 3 26.59 -3.67 -11.36
C ASP A 3 25.87 -3.61 -10.01
N GLU A 4 26.60 -3.87 -8.93
CA GLU A 4 26.12 -3.83 -7.54
C GLU A 4 25.72 -2.40 -7.10
N SER A 5 25.86 -1.40 -7.99
CA SER A 5 25.73 0.02 -7.68
C SER A 5 24.30 0.56 -7.69
N GLN A 6 23.29 -0.29 -7.91
CA GLN A 6 21.89 0.14 -7.92
C GLN A 6 20.97 -0.78 -7.11
N LEU A 7 21.35 -1.06 -5.85
CA LEU A 7 20.37 -1.58 -4.90
C LEU A 7 19.20 -0.58 -4.79
N PRO A 8 17.95 -1.01 -4.97
CA PRO A 8 16.81 -0.10 -4.86
C PRO A 8 16.78 0.49 -3.45
N VAL A 9 16.87 1.82 -3.37
CA VAL A 9 16.73 2.53 -2.10
C VAL A 9 15.28 2.39 -1.66
N TYR A 10 15.02 1.70 -0.57
CA TYR A 10 13.68 1.60 0.02
C TYR A 10 13.40 2.81 0.89
N VAL A 11 12.17 3.32 0.81
CA VAL A 11 11.66 4.41 1.64
C VAL A 11 10.29 4.02 2.19
N GLN A 12 9.89 4.70 3.26
CA GLN A 12 8.58 4.53 3.87
C GLN A 12 7.55 5.40 3.14
N TYR A 13 6.41 4.81 2.84
CA TYR A 13 5.23 5.48 2.31
C TYR A 13 4.10 5.34 3.32
N LEU A 14 3.28 6.38 3.41
CA LEU A 14 2.07 6.43 4.20
C LEU A 14 0.88 6.54 3.24
N CYS A 15 0.04 5.51 3.23
CA CYS A 15 -1.11 5.40 2.32
C CYS A 15 -2.40 5.57 3.10
N TYR A 16 -3.20 6.59 2.75
CA TYR A 16 -4.52 6.75 3.30
C TYR A 16 -5.54 5.95 2.46
N LEU A 17 -6.12 4.92 3.07
CA LEU A 17 -7.02 3.98 2.41
C LEU A 17 -8.40 4.00 3.04
N HIS A 18 -9.41 3.89 2.18
CA HIS A 18 -10.80 3.70 2.56
C HIS A 18 -11.30 2.36 2.06
N SER A 19 -12.16 1.69 2.83
CA SER A 19 -12.91 0.57 2.30
C SER A 19 -13.81 1.05 1.17
N ALA A 20 -13.84 0.33 0.05
CA ALA A 20 -14.74 0.64 -1.05
C ALA A 20 -16.21 0.65 -0.58
N PRO A 21 -17.02 1.64 -1.00
CA PRO A 21 -18.41 1.75 -0.55
C PRO A 21 -19.23 0.53 -0.97
N GLY A 22 -20.02 -0.02 -0.05
CA GLY A 22 -20.88 -1.18 -0.32
C GLY A 22 -20.98 -2.14 0.86
N MET A 23 -20.59 -3.41 0.61
CA MET A 23 -20.83 -4.55 1.51
C MET A 23 -19.99 -4.55 2.80
N TRP A 24 -19.09 -3.59 2.98
CA TRP A 24 -18.08 -3.59 4.03
C TRP A 24 -18.31 -2.49 5.07
N GLU A 25 -17.98 -2.79 6.32
CA GLU A 25 -17.88 -1.78 7.36
C GLU A 25 -16.85 -0.71 6.96
N HIS A 26 -17.25 0.56 7.14
CA HIS A 26 -16.46 1.73 6.78
C HIS A 26 -15.15 1.72 7.56
N TYR A 27 -14.05 1.49 6.85
CA TYR A 27 -12.70 1.71 7.35
C TYR A 27 -12.09 2.91 6.64
N SER A 28 -11.33 3.71 7.38
CA SER A 28 -10.54 4.82 6.87
C SER A 28 -9.31 4.94 7.75
N GLY A 29 -8.12 4.86 7.17
CA GLY A 29 -6.90 4.88 7.96
C GLY A 29 -5.63 4.88 7.14
N TYR A 30 -4.55 5.23 7.81
CA TYR A 30 -3.22 5.21 7.24
C TYR A 30 -2.59 3.81 7.31
N VAL A 31 -1.88 3.43 6.26
CA VAL A 31 -1.14 2.18 6.15
C VAL A 31 0.29 2.51 5.77
N GLU A 32 1.23 2.08 6.60
CA GLU A 32 2.65 2.24 6.36
C GLU A 32 3.17 1.10 5.49
N VAL A 33 3.90 1.44 4.43
CA VAL A 33 4.52 0.45 3.54
C VAL A 33 5.95 0.84 3.18
N TYR A 34 6.82 -0.16 3.12
CA TYR A 34 8.17 -0.01 2.60
C TYR A 34 8.21 -0.46 1.14
N ALA A 35 8.58 0.47 0.26
CA ALA A 35 8.71 0.23 -1.17
C ALA A 35 9.95 0.93 -1.74
N PRO A 36 10.47 0.50 -2.90
CA PRO A 36 11.53 1.21 -3.59
C PRO A 36 11.16 2.68 -3.80
N LYS A 37 12.11 3.61 -3.72
CA LYS A 37 11.90 5.04 -3.97
C LYS A 37 11.36 5.32 -5.39
N THR A 38 11.63 4.40 -6.32
CA THR A 38 11.16 4.43 -7.70
C THR A 38 9.78 3.77 -7.88
N ALA A 39 9.17 3.25 -6.80
CA ALA A 39 7.87 2.62 -6.86
C ALA A 39 6.82 3.63 -7.27
N THR A 40 5.93 3.16 -8.15
CA THR A 40 4.73 3.87 -8.57
C THR A 40 3.66 3.80 -7.49
N ASP A 41 2.73 4.75 -7.53
CA ASP A 41 1.60 4.79 -6.60
C ASP A 41 0.78 3.48 -6.62
N SER A 42 0.68 2.82 -7.78
CA SER A 42 0.01 1.51 -7.92
C SER A 42 0.74 0.41 -7.16
N GLU A 43 2.06 0.33 -7.25
CA GLU A 43 2.86 -0.67 -6.52
C GLU A 43 2.81 -0.44 -5.00
N VAL A 44 2.82 0.83 -4.59
CA VAL A 44 2.68 1.22 -3.19
C VAL A 44 1.27 0.87 -2.68
N PHE A 45 0.24 1.11 -3.48
CA PHE A 45 -1.15 0.73 -3.15
C PHE A 45 -1.33 -0.78 -3.02
N GLU A 46 -0.81 -1.57 -3.96
CA GLU A 46 -0.84 -3.03 -3.89
C GLU A 46 -0.19 -3.55 -2.62
N LYS A 47 0.97 -3.01 -2.24
CA LYS A 47 1.62 -3.34 -0.98
C LYS A 47 0.76 -2.97 0.23
N ALA A 48 0.09 -1.83 0.22
CA ALA A 48 -0.76 -1.40 1.33
C ALA A 48 -1.95 -2.34 1.52
N VAL A 49 -2.60 -2.76 0.43
CA VAL A 49 -3.67 -3.77 0.47
C VAL A 49 -3.16 -5.13 0.93
N GLN A 50 -1.96 -5.54 0.51
CA GLN A 50 -1.33 -6.76 1.03
C GLN A 50 -1.03 -6.67 2.53
N THR A 51 -0.58 -5.52 3.03
CA THR A 51 -0.35 -5.31 4.47
C THR A 51 -1.65 -5.42 5.26
N LEU A 52 -2.74 -4.80 4.79
CA LEU A 52 -4.05 -4.89 5.43
C LEU A 52 -4.59 -6.32 5.43
N SER A 53 -4.47 -7.03 4.31
CA SER A 53 -4.94 -8.43 4.21
C SER A 53 -4.09 -9.45 4.96
N ARG A 54 -2.89 -9.08 5.41
CA ARG A 54 -2.07 -9.91 6.31
C ARG A 54 -2.26 -9.58 7.78
N SER A 55 -3.00 -8.52 8.10
CA SER A 55 -3.18 -8.01 9.45
C SER A 55 -4.65 -7.86 9.80
N SER A 56 -5.18 -6.64 9.71
CA SER A 56 -6.49 -6.26 10.25
C SER A 56 -7.67 -6.65 9.36
N PHE A 57 -7.45 -6.93 8.08
CA PHE A 57 -8.52 -7.19 7.11
C PHE A 57 -8.23 -8.38 6.18
N PRO A 58 -8.02 -9.60 6.74
CA PRO A 58 -7.66 -10.78 5.94
C PRO A 58 -8.71 -11.17 4.90
N ASP A 59 -9.98 -10.84 5.13
CA ASP A 59 -11.08 -11.12 4.20
C ASP A 59 -11.15 -10.14 3.01
N ARG A 60 -10.25 -9.13 2.95
CA ARG A 60 -10.26 -8.06 1.93
C ARG A 60 -8.93 -7.96 1.14
N PRO A 61 -8.46 -9.04 0.48
CA PRO A 61 -7.17 -9.03 -0.24
C PRO A 61 -7.21 -8.31 -1.60
N SER A 62 -8.41 -8.01 -2.10
CA SER A 62 -8.58 -7.46 -3.45
C SER A 62 -8.46 -5.94 -3.48
N LEU A 63 -7.77 -5.39 -4.49
CA LEU A 63 -7.66 -3.94 -4.71
C LEU A 63 -9.03 -3.25 -4.81
N SER A 64 -10.02 -3.91 -5.40
CA SER A 64 -11.40 -3.39 -5.53
C SER A 64 -12.12 -3.22 -4.19
N SER A 65 -11.59 -3.77 -3.10
CA SER A 65 -12.13 -3.57 -1.75
C SER A 65 -11.63 -2.28 -1.10
N TRP A 66 -10.72 -1.57 -1.76
CA TRP A 66 -10.02 -0.40 -1.21
C TRP A 66 -10.01 0.75 -2.21
N VAL A 67 -10.06 1.97 -1.69
CA VAL A 67 -9.87 3.20 -2.44
C VAL A 67 -8.65 3.90 -1.86
N LEU A 68 -7.69 4.19 -2.73
CA LEU A 68 -6.55 5.02 -2.40
C LEU A 68 -6.93 6.49 -2.51
N GLU A 69 -6.90 7.20 -1.39
CA GLU A 69 -7.17 8.64 -1.37
C GLU A 69 -5.88 9.46 -1.47
N HIS A 70 -4.84 9.05 -0.72
CA HIS A 70 -3.60 9.81 -0.66
C HIS A 70 -2.37 8.91 -0.40
N ILE A 71 -1.23 9.28 -0.97
CA ILE A 71 0.09 8.70 -0.69
C ILE A 71 1.05 9.83 -0.37
N GLU A 72 1.71 9.71 0.77
CA GLU A 72 2.78 10.60 1.19
C GLU A 72 4.04 9.80 1.49
N ARG A 73 5.20 10.41 1.24
CA ARG A 73 6.50 9.83 1.60
C ARG A 73 6.87 10.33 2.98
N ALA A 74 7.07 9.41 3.91
CA ALA A 74 7.45 9.71 5.30
C ALA A 74 8.97 9.88 5.44
#